data_AF-A0A8H7MBA9-F1
#
_entry.id   AF-A0A8H7MBA9-F1
#
_cell.length_a   1.000
_cell.length_b   1.000
_cell.length_c   1.000
_cell.angle_alpha   90.00
_cell.angle_beta   90.00
_cell.angle_gamma   90.00
#
_symmetry.space_group_name_H-M   'P 1'
#
loop_
_entity.id
_entity.type
_entity.pdbx_description
1 polymer ?
#
loop_
_entity_poly.entity_id
_entity_poly.type
_entity_poly.pdbx_seq_one_letter_code
_entity_poly.pdbx_strand_id
1 'polypeptide(L)'
;MITALTTLLAAADQQQQLFRDLLEAPTAVKRFQRLLVNNRSLFTGDALRKLTVFDFNNAQPAKGAKGSAAKAADVDTFPILTGLDISVTVSILEPCGINTPHVHPRATKILTLIKGLNLRFGYILKNSLVKPG
;
A
#
# COMPACT_ATOMS: atom_id res chain seq x y z
N MET A 1 -7.81 30.50 1.87
CA MET A 1 -6.73 29.62 2.39
C MET A 1 -7.07 28.94 3.72
N ILE A 2 -7.74 29.60 4.67
CA ILE A 2 -8.06 29.01 6.00
C ILE A 2 -9.00 27.79 5.92
N THR A 3 -10.05 27.83 5.09
CA THR A 3 -11.07 26.76 4.97
C THR A 3 -10.52 25.45 4.38
N ALA A 4 -9.59 25.54 3.44
CA ALA A 4 -8.96 24.36 2.82
C ALA A 4 -8.02 23.64 3.79
N LEU A 5 -7.36 24.40 4.67
CA LEU A 5 -6.48 23.87 5.71
C LEU A 5 -7.29 23.12 6.78
N THR A 6 -8.41 23.69 7.23
CA THR A 6 -9.31 23.04 8.20
C THR A 6 -9.95 21.75 7.66
N THR A 7 -10.32 21.69 6.37
CA THR A 7 -10.84 20.46 5.76
C THR A 7 -9.76 19.37 5.62
N LEU A 8 -8.51 19.74 5.35
CA LEU A 8 -7.41 18.77 5.29
C LEU A 8 -7.11 18.16 6.66
N LEU A 9 -7.11 19.00 7.70
CA LEU A 9 -6.93 18.57 9.09
C LEU A 9 -8.05 17.62 9.52
N ALA A 10 -9.31 17.94 9.24
CA ALA A 10 -10.45 17.07 9.56
C ALA A 10 -10.40 15.71 8.84
N ALA A 11 -9.97 15.68 7.58
CA ALA A 11 -9.82 14.43 6.83
C ALA A 11 -8.68 13.56 7.39
N ALA A 12 -7.56 14.18 7.78
CA ALA A 12 -6.44 13.48 8.42
C ALA A 12 -6.86 12.89 9.78
N ASP A 13 -7.60 13.65 10.59
CA ASP A 13 -8.12 13.17 11.88
C ASP A 13 -9.10 11.99 11.69
N GLN A 14 -9.98 12.08 10.69
CA GLN A 14 -10.89 10.98 10.35
C GLN A 14 -10.15 9.71 9.92
N GLN A 15 -9.08 9.85 9.13
CA GLN A 15 -8.28 8.72 8.68
C GLN A 15 -7.51 8.08 9.84
N GLN A 16 -6.94 8.87 10.74
CA GLN A 16 -6.29 8.36 11.95
C GLN A 16 -7.27 7.65 12.87
N GLN A 17 -8.48 8.19 13.03
CA GLN A 17 -9.52 7.55 13.83
C GLN A 17 -9.95 6.21 13.22
N LEU A 18 -10.18 6.17 11.90
CA LEU A 18 -10.48 4.93 11.19
C LEU A 18 -9.37 3.90 11.39
N PHE A 19 -8.11 4.31 11.28
CA PHE A 19 -6.98 3.41 11.46
C PHE A 19 -6.95 2.80 12.88
N ARG A 20 -7.15 3.61 13.92
CA ARG A 20 -7.27 3.12 15.31
C ARG A 20 -8.45 2.17 15.46
N ASP A 21 -9.61 2.53 14.93
CA ASP A 21 -10.82 1.71 14.98
C ASP A 21 -10.61 0.36 14.28
N LEU A 22 -9.83 0.27 13.20
CA LEU A 22 -9.57 -0.99 12.52
C LEU A 22 -8.53 -1.86 13.26
N LEU A 23 -7.53 -1.25 13.89
CA LEU A 23 -6.53 -1.96 14.69
C LEU A 23 -7.11 -2.53 15.99
N GLU A 24 -8.00 -1.80 16.65
CA GLU A 24 -8.64 -2.22 17.90
C GLU A 24 -9.76 -3.26 17.70
N ALA A 25 -10.09 -3.61 16.45
CA ALA A 25 -11.12 -4.60 16.17
C ALA A 25 -10.66 -6.00 16.63
N PRO A 26 -11.43 -6.70 17.50
CA PRO A 26 -10.97 -7.95 18.12
C PRO A 26 -10.88 -9.12 17.15
N THR A 27 -11.53 -9.03 15.98
CA THR A 27 -11.49 -10.05 14.94
C THR A 27 -11.47 -9.41 13.56
N ALA A 28 -11.00 -10.16 12.55
CA ALA A 28 -11.08 -9.73 11.15
C ALA A 28 -12.54 -9.43 10.74
N VAL A 29 -13.51 -10.24 11.18
CA VAL A 29 -14.94 -10.00 10.92
C VAL A 29 -15.37 -8.64 11.48
N LYS A 30 -14.98 -8.30 12.71
CA LYS A 30 -15.31 -7.00 13.31
C LYS A 30 -14.66 -5.85 12.57
N ARG A 31 -13.45 -6.05 12.05
CA ARG A 31 -12.76 -5.06 11.21
C ARG A 31 -13.50 -4.81 9.90
N PHE A 32 -13.89 -5.87 9.19
CA PHE A 32 -14.70 -5.74 7.97
C PHE A 32 -16.07 -5.13 8.26
N GLN A 33 -16.71 -5.47 9.38
CA GLN A 33 -17.97 -4.83 9.80
C GLN A 33 -17.79 -3.33 10.03
N ARG A 34 -16.72 -2.91 10.74
CA ARG A 34 -16.41 -1.48 10.95
C ARG A 34 -16.16 -0.73 9.64
N LEU A 35 -15.52 -1.36 8.66
CA LEU A 35 -15.17 -0.73 7.39
C LEU A 35 -16.32 -0.73 6.36
N LEU A 36 -17.06 -1.83 6.24
CA LEU A 36 -17.94 -2.09 5.10
C LEU A 36 -19.44 -2.00 5.42
N VAL A 37 -19.82 -1.93 6.70
CA VAL A 37 -21.23 -1.95 7.13
C VAL A 37 -21.63 -0.59 7.69
N ASN A 38 -22.76 -0.07 7.22
CA ASN A 38 -23.42 1.11 7.76
C ASN A 38 -24.88 0.77 8.10
N ASN A 39 -25.33 1.12 9.30
CA ASN A 39 -26.70 0.85 9.77
C ASN A 39 -27.15 -0.61 9.58
N ARG A 40 -26.26 -1.57 9.87
CA ARG A 40 -26.48 -3.03 9.71
C ARG A 40 -26.62 -3.52 8.26
N SER A 41 -26.33 -2.67 7.27
CA SER A 41 -26.31 -3.04 5.86
C SER A 41 -24.92 -2.83 5.28
N LEU A 42 -24.51 -3.75 4.40
CA LEU A 42 -23.28 -3.56 3.61
C LEU A 42 -23.44 -2.32 2.73
N PHE A 43 -22.38 -1.52 2.58
CA PHE A 43 -22.33 -0.55 1.49
C PHE A 43 -22.56 -1.25 0.14
N THR A 44 -23.13 -0.53 -0.82
CA THR A 44 -23.38 -1.05 -2.17
C THR A 44 -22.90 -0.05 -3.22
N GLY A 45 -22.81 -0.50 -4.47
CA GLY A 45 -22.40 0.33 -5.60
C GLY A 45 -21.05 1.01 -5.38
N ASP A 46 -20.98 2.30 -5.71
CA ASP A 46 -19.75 3.08 -5.64
C ASP A 46 -19.20 3.23 -4.22
N ALA A 47 -20.06 3.23 -3.20
CA ALA A 47 -19.62 3.32 -1.81
C ALA A 47 -18.82 2.08 -1.41
N LEU A 48 -19.28 0.88 -1.78
CA LEU A 48 -18.54 -0.35 -1.55
C LEU A 48 -17.26 -0.39 -2.38
N ARG A 49 -17.36 -0.04 -3.68
CA ARG A 49 -16.23 -0.06 -4.60
C ARG A 49 -15.06 0.80 -4.10
N LYS A 50 -15.33 1.97 -3.54
CA LYS A 50 -14.29 2.85 -2.94
C LYS A 50 -13.52 2.20 -1.79
N LEU A 51 -14.12 1.24 -1.10
CA LEU A 51 -13.53 0.57 0.06
C LEU A 51 -12.86 -0.76 -0.29
N THR A 52 -13.23 -1.38 -1.41
CA THR A 52 -12.82 -2.74 -1.78
C THR A 52 -11.99 -2.81 -3.06
N VAL A 53 -11.90 -1.74 -3.85
CA VAL A 53 -11.13 -1.69 -5.09
C VAL A 53 -10.04 -0.65 -4.99
N PHE A 54 -8.79 -1.09 -5.15
CA PHE A 54 -7.65 -0.20 -5.26
C PHE A 54 -7.24 -0.05 -6.73
N ASP A 55 -7.19 1.19 -7.22
CA ASP A 55 -6.76 1.48 -8.58
C ASP A 55 -5.24 1.68 -8.63
N PHE A 56 -4.53 0.78 -9.29
CA PHE A 56 -3.08 0.88 -9.47
C PHE A 56 -2.64 1.76 -10.65
N ASN A 57 -3.58 2.31 -11.43
CA ASN A 57 -3.26 3.18 -12.56
C ASN A 57 -2.72 4.54 -12.10
N ASN A 58 -2.08 5.24 -13.05
CA ASN A 58 -1.59 6.62 -12.91
C ASN A 58 -0.60 6.79 -11.75
N ALA A 59 0.24 5.78 -11.52
CA ALA A 59 1.35 5.88 -10.57
C ALA A 59 2.21 7.10 -10.91
N GLN A 60 2.50 7.93 -9.91
CA GLN A 60 3.33 9.11 -10.09
C GLN A 60 4.79 8.78 -9.72
N PRO A 61 5.78 9.24 -10.50
CA PRO A 61 7.17 9.14 -10.10
C PRO A 61 7.41 9.86 -8.77
N ALA A 62 8.25 9.29 -7.92
CA ALA A 62 8.73 9.99 -6.74
C ALA A 62 9.51 11.25 -7.17
N LYS A 63 9.56 12.28 -6.30
CA LYS A 63 10.29 13.52 -6.60
C LYS A 63 11.76 13.19 -6.90
N GLY A 64 12.20 13.52 -8.12
CA GLY A 64 13.57 13.24 -8.57
C GLY A 64 13.80 11.83 -9.15
N ALA A 65 12.78 10.97 -9.21
CA ALA A 65 12.87 9.69 -9.89
C ALA A 65 13.01 9.88 -11.42
N LYS A 66 13.89 9.09 -12.04
CA LYS A 66 14.23 9.18 -13.47
C LYS A 66 14.03 7.84 -14.18
N GLY A 67 12.79 7.39 -14.28
CA GLY A 67 12.44 6.16 -15.03
C GLY A 67 11.73 5.08 -14.20
N SER A 68 11.12 5.45 -13.08
CA SER A 68 10.26 4.54 -12.34
C SER A 68 9.08 5.29 -11.70
N ALA A 69 7.95 4.61 -11.64
CA ALA A 69 6.78 5.04 -10.88
C ALA A 69 6.20 3.83 -10.15
N ALA A 70 5.72 4.04 -8.93
CA ALA A 70 5.13 2.97 -8.13
C ALA A 70 3.89 3.49 -7.40
N LYS A 71 2.91 2.61 -7.22
CA LYS A 71 1.71 2.89 -6.42
C LYS A 71 1.48 1.74 -5.46
N ALA A 72 1.45 2.07 -4.17
CA ALA A 72 1.35 1.12 -3.08
C ALA A 72 -0.06 1.12 -2.49
N ALA A 73 -0.61 -0.08 -2.33
CA ALA A 73 -1.76 -0.38 -1.48
C ALA A 73 -1.23 -0.96 -0.17
N ASP A 74 -1.30 -0.16 0.88
CA ASP A 74 -0.97 -0.54 2.26
C ASP A 74 -2.10 -0.07 3.19
N VAL A 75 -1.91 -0.16 4.49
CA VAL A 75 -2.95 0.23 5.46
C VAL A 75 -3.25 1.73 5.46
N ASP A 76 -2.32 2.56 4.97
CA ASP A 76 -2.50 4.02 4.90
C ASP A 76 -3.32 4.41 3.66
N THR A 77 -3.14 3.70 2.54
CA THR A 77 -3.83 4.00 1.26
C THR A 77 -5.01 3.07 0.96
N PHE A 78 -5.07 1.90 1.58
CA PHE A 78 -6.09 0.88 1.37
C PHE A 78 -6.46 0.16 2.68
N PRO A 79 -7.28 0.80 3.54
CA PRO A 79 -7.53 0.36 4.93
C PRO A 79 -8.08 -1.07 5.08
N ILE A 80 -8.69 -1.63 4.05
CA ILE A 80 -9.17 -3.03 4.04
C ILE A 80 -8.06 -4.04 4.29
N LEU A 81 -6.79 -3.68 4.03
CA LEU A 81 -5.62 -4.52 4.30
C LEU A 81 -5.21 -4.56 5.77
N THR A 82 -5.83 -3.75 6.64
CA THR A 82 -5.48 -3.66 8.05
C THR A 82 -5.56 -5.04 8.71
N GLY A 83 -4.45 -5.47 9.30
CA GLY A 83 -4.26 -6.76 9.97
C GLY A 83 -4.52 -8.00 9.10
N LEU A 84 -4.30 -7.88 7.77
CA LEU A 84 -4.17 -9.00 6.85
C LEU A 84 -2.70 -9.37 6.56
N ASP A 85 -1.76 -8.62 7.12
CA ASP A 85 -0.30 -8.79 6.96
C ASP A 85 0.19 -8.82 5.51
N ILE A 86 -0.54 -8.15 4.63
CA ILE A 86 -0.19 -8.00 3.21
C ILE A 86 -0.24 -6.53 2.79
N SER A 87 0.64 -6.18 1.86
CA SER A 87 0.59 -4.95 1.08
C SER A 87 0.95 -5.29 -0.36
N VAL A 88 0.47 -4.48 -1.30
CA VAL A 88 0.69 -4.72 -2.73
C VAL A 88 1.20 -3.44 -3.35
N THR A 89 2.29 -3.53 -4.12
CA THR A 89 2.79 -2.39 -4.89
C THR A 89 2.90 -2.79 -6.34
N VAL A 90 2.32 -1.98 -7.23
CA VAL A 90 2.56 -2.09 -8.66
C VAL A 90 3.59 -1.02 -9.03
N SER A 91 4.63 -1.43 -9.73
CA SER A 91 5.69 -0.54 -10.20
C SER A 91 5.89 -0.67 -11.70
N ILE A 92 6.08 0.46 -12.36
CA ILE A 92 6.44 0.55 -13.76
C ILE A 92 7.89 1.04 -13.81
N LEU A 93 8.73 0.29 -14.52
CA LEU A 93 10.12 0.63 -14.79
C LEU A 93 10.24 0.92 -16.29
N GLU A 94 10.62 2.15 -16.62
CA GLU A 94 10.97 2.55 -17.97
C GLU A 94 12.32 1.93 -18.39
N PRO A 95 12.70 1.96 -19.69
CA PRO A 95 14.03 1.56 -20.10
C PRO A 95 15.11 2.28 -19.29
N CYS A 96 16.12 1.52 -18.83
CA CYS A 96 17.18 2.00 -17.93
C CYS A 96 16.70 2.48 -16.53
N GLY A 97 15.40 2.33 -16.22
CA GLY A 97 14.84 2.62 -14.91
C GLY A 97 15.32 1.64 -13.84
N ILE A 98 15.52 2.14 -12.62
CA ILE A 98 15.92 1.34 -11.47
C ILE A 98 14.99 1.60 -10.29
N ASN A 99 14.58 0.52 -9.63
CA ASN A 99 14.12 0.61 -8.25
C ASN A 99 15.38 0.53 -7.38
N THR A 100 15.80 1.67 -6.81
CA THR A 100 17.10 1.81 -6.14
C THR A 100 17.27 0.77 -5.03
N PRO A 101 18.51 0.35 -4.70
CA PRO A 101 18.74 -0.55 -3.58
C PRO A 101 18.07 -0.05 -2.30
N HIS A 102 17.26 -0.89 -1.67
CA HIS A 102 16.50 -0.57 -0.45
C HIS A 102 16.25 -1.84 0.37
N VAL A 103 15.70 -1.65 1.57
CA VAL A 103 15.29 -2.73 2.47
C VAL A 103 13.83 -2.52 2.90
N HIS A 104 13.16 -3.62 3.25
CA HIS A 104 11.87 -3.59 3.92
C HIS A 104 12.09 -4.02 5.39
N PRO A 105 12.06 -3.08 6.36
CA PRO A 105 12.43 -3.41 7.74
C PRO A 105 11.54 -4.43 8.45
N ARG A 106 10.32 -4.65 7.94
CA ARG A 106 9.27 -5.45 8.59
C ARG A 106 8.53 -6.40 7.64
N ALA A 107 9.04 -6.62 6.42
CA ALA A 107 8.33 -7.43 5.43
C ALA A 107 9.28 -8.19 4.50
N THR A 108 8.88 -9.41 4.14
CA THR A 108 9.44 -10.16 3.02
C THR A 108 8.67 -9.80 1.74
N LYS A 109 9.36 -9.77 0.60
CA LYS A 109 8.75 -9.40 -0.69
C LYS A 109 8.71 -10.58 -1.65
N ILE A 110 7.54 -10.80 -2.24
CA ILE A 110 7.37 -11.57 -3.47
C ILE A 110 7.25 -10.57 -4.62
N LEU A 111 8.05 -10.73 -5.68
CA LEU A 111 8.02 -9.88 -6.87
C LEU A 111 7.59 -10.73 -8.07
N THR A 112 6.54 -10.29 -8.76
CA THR A 112 6.06 -10.94 -10.00
C THR A 112 6.19 -9.95 -11.16
N LEU A 113 6.78 -10.39 -12.27
CA LEU A 113 6.83 -9.61 -13.51
C LEU A 113 5.52 -9.81 -14.28
N ILE A 114 4.75 -8.74 -14.44
CA ILE A 114 3.43 -8.79 -15.10
C ILE A 114 3.54 -8.53 -16.61
N LYS A 115 4.45 -7.64 -17.04
CA LYS A 115 4.66 -7.27 -18.44
C LYS A 115 6.12 -6.93 -18.71
N GLY A 116 6.61 -7.33 -19.88
CA GLY A 116 8.01 -7.16 -20.30
C GLY A 116 8.81 -8.44 -20.12
N LEU A 117 10.05 -8.43 -20.60
CA LEU A 117 10.93 -9.61 -20.60
C LEU A 117 12.33 -9.34 -20.02
N ASN A 118 12.67 -8.08 -19.75
CA ASN A 118 14.06 -7.66 -19.50
C ASN A 118 14.30 -7.14 -18.06
N LEU A 119 13.47 -7.54 -17.09
CA LEU A 119 13.68 -7.15 -15.69
C LEU A 119 14.89 -7.91 -15.12
N ARG A 120 15.91 -7.17 -14.68
CA ARG A 120 17.02 -7.70 -13.89
C ARG A 120 16.72 -7.53 -12.42
N PHE A 121 16.91 -8.59 -11.64
CA PHE A 121 16.70 -8.60 -10.19
C PHE A 121 17.95 -9.07 -9.47
N GLY A 122 18.20 -8.51 -8.29
CA GLY A 122 19.28 -8.92 -7.39
C GLY A 122 18.94 -8.55 -5.95
N TYR A 123 19.58 -9.24 -5.00
CA TYR A 123 19.48 -8.96 -3.57
C TYR A 123 20.86 -9.09 -2.94
N ILE A 124 21.07 -8.39 -1.82
CA ILE A 124 22.30 -8.47 -1.05
C ILE A 124 21.99 -9.23 0.24
N LEU A 125 22.70 -10.33 0.46
CA LEU A 125 22.60 -11.09 1.69
C LEU A 125 23.75 -10.69 2.62
N LYS A 126 23.42 -10.05 3.74
CA LYS A 126 24.38 -9.77 4.83
C LYS A 126 24.39 -10.98 5.76
N ASN A 127 25.14 -12.04 5.46
CA ASN A 127 25.44 -13.18 6.35
C ASN A 127 26.58 -14.04 5.77
N SER A 128 27.15 -14.94 6.59
CA SER A 128 28.18 -15.92 6.21
C SER A 128 27.63 -17.01 5.28
N LEU A 129 27.17 -16.61 4.10
CA LEU A 129 26.68 -17.51 3.05
C LEU A 129 27.73 -18.56 2.67
N VAL A 130 29.01 -18.20 2.82
CA VAL A 130 30.16 -19.09 2.66
C VAL A 130 30.94 -19.18 3.96
N LYS A 131 31.66 -20.29 4.15
CA LYS A 131 32.53 -20.49 5.31
C LYS A 131 33.60 -19.37 5.37
N PRO A 132 34.04 -18.96 6.58
CA PRO A 132 35.24 -18.14 6.72
C PRO A 132 36.42 -18.83 6.03
N GLY A 133 37.17 -18.06 5.23
CA GLY A 133 38.44 -18.49 4.66
C GLY A 133 39.56 -18.51 5.68
#